data_AF-A0A9J6FZ92-F1
#
_entry.id   AF-A0A9J6FZ92-F1
#
_cell.length_a   1.000
_cell.length_b   1.000
_cell.length_c   1.000
_cell.angle_alpha   90.00
_cell.angle_beta   90.00
_cell.angle_gamma   90.00
#
_symmetry.space_group_name_H-M   'P 1'
#
loop_
_entity.id
_entity.type
_entity.pdbx_description
1 polymer ?
#
loop_
_entity_poly.entity_id
_entity_poly.type
_entity_poly.pdbx_seq_one_letter_code
_entity_poly.pdbx_strand_id
1 'polypeptide(L)'
;MRGGFRLCSLLGDGPSFSPSPCSPCCRSRSPIYSFEDNGDYVYDVRWSPVHPALFACVDGTGRLDLWNLNNDTELPTVSEVVDGGPALNRVIWTPSGHQVAVGDDAGKVWVYDVGEQLAVPKGDECSRFVQSLQELKNNQADQDLDNFNLAPTTVTLSSSSPLSSYA
;
A
#
# COMPACT_ATOMS: atom_id res chain seq x y z
N MET A 1 0.21 11.22 -13.36
CA MET A 1 0.87 10.60 -12.18
C MET A 1 -0.04 9.45 -11.79
N ARG A 2 0.40 8.20 -11.94
CA ARG A 2 -0.45 7.02 -11.68
C ARG A 2 -0.69 6.93 -10.17
N GLY A 3 -1.94 6.88 -9.74
CA GLY A 3 -2.32 6.90 -8.33
C GLY A 3 -2.09 5.54 -7.70
N GLY A 4 -0.89 5.27 -7.20
CA GLY A 4 -0.62 4.07 -6.42
C GLY A 4 -1.01 4.24 -4.95
N PHE A 5 -1.56 3.19 -4.34
CA PHE A 5 -1.78 3.14 -2.89
C PHE A 5 -0.66 2.37 -2.20
N ARG A 6 -0.37 2.73 -0.95
CA ARG A 6 0.83 2.31 -0.21
C ARG A 6 0.45 1.55 1.07
N LEU A 7 0.99 0.35 1.24
CA LEU A 7 0.84 -0.42 2.47
C LEU A 7 1.93 -0.01 3.48
N CYS A 8 1.52 0.47 4.66
CA CYS A 8 2.45 0.90 5.72
C CYS A 8 2.38 -0.03 6.94
N SER A 9 3.51 -0.27 7.59
CA SER A 9 3.52 -0.99 8.88
C SER A 9 3.12 -0.06 10.03
N LEU A 10 2.12 -0.46 10.82
CA LEU A 10 1.78 0.18 12.10
C LEU A 10 2.31 -0.69 13.24
N LEU A 11 3.63 -0.72 13.44
CA LEU A 11 4.20 -1.28 14.67
C LEU A 11 4.57 -0.11 15.60
N GLY A 12 3.60 0.28 16.43
CA GLY A 12 3.81 1.09 17.63
C GLY A 12 4.00 0.17 18.82
N ASP A 13 5.17 0.22 19.45
CA ASP A 13 5.47 -0.50 20.69
C ASP A 13 4.53 -0.05 21.81
N GLY A 14 4.15 -1.00 22.68
CA GLY A 14 3.22 -0.80 23.80
C GLY A 14 3.67 0.22 24.85
N PRO A 15 2.85 0.45 25.90
CA PRO A 15 3.01 1.60 26.79
C PRO A 15 4.15 1.35 27.79
N SER A 16 5.38 1.75 27.44
CA SER A 16 6.45 1.93 28.41
C SER A 16 6.61 3.43 28.73
N PHE A 17 6.12 3.80 29.90
CA PHE A 17 6.36 5.12 30.49
C PHE A 17 7.82 5.21 30.95
N SER A 18 8.66 5.90 30.18
CA SER A 18 9.88 6.52 30.71
C SER A 18 10.17 7.83 29.96
N PRO A 19 10.32 8.98 30.65
CA PRO A 19 10.60 10.25 30.01
C PRO A 19 12.10 10.40 29.77
N SER A 20 12.57 9.93 28.63
CA SER A 20 13.89 10.26 28.07
C SER A 20 13.68 11.25 26.91
N PRO A 21 14.59 12.22 26.65
CA PRO A 21 14.41 13.17 25.55
C PRO A 21 14.41 12.40 24.24
N CYS A 22 13.22 12.19 23.69
CA CYS A 22 13.00 11.42 22.48
C CYS A 22 13.65 12.16 21.32
N SER A 23 14.78 11.63 20.82
CA SER A 23 15.16 11.75 19.42
C SER A 23 13.91 11.49 18.57
N PRO A 24 13.62 12.29 17.52
CA PRO A 24 12.43 12.10 16.74
C PRO A 24 12.50 10.71 16.12
N CYS A 25 11.75 9.77 16.68
CA CYS A 25 11.56 8.42 16.19
C CYS A 25 10.61 8.44 14.99
N CYS A 26 10.86 9.37 14.05
CA CYS A 26 10.39 9.23 12.68
C CYS A 26 11.17 8.05 12.07
N ARG A 27 10.77 6.83 12.47
CA ARG A 27 11.08 5.60 11.76
C ARG A 27 10.72 5.88 10.30
N SER A 28 11.67 5.64 9.40
CA SER A 28 11.49 5.81 7.96
C SER A 28 10.12 5.24 7.57
N ARG A 29 9.22 6.11 7.10
CA ARG A 29 7.86 5.76 6.68
C ARG A 29 7.87 5.32 5.21
N SER A 30 8.86 4.55 4.79
CA SER A 30 8.79 3.92 3.48
C SER A 30 7.65 2.90 3.51
N PRO A 31 6.83 2.83 2.44
CA PRO A 31 5.83 1.79 2.34
C PRO A 31 6.50 0.42 2.29
N ILE A 32 5.82 -0.60 2.81
CA ILE A 32 6.23 -2.00 2.63
C ILE A 32 6.03 -2.41 1.16
N TYR A 33 4.96 -1.91 0.54
CA TYR A 33 4.62 -2.24 -0.83
C TYR A 33 3.76 -1.12 -1.45
N SER A 34 3.91 -0.93 -2.76
CA SER A 34 3.14 0.03 -3.55
C SER A 34 2.47 -0.70 -4.69
N PHE A 35 1.16 -0.52 -4.83
CA PHE A 35 0.36 -1.15 -5.87
C PHE A 35 0.19 -0.17 -7.04
N GLU A 36 0.43 -0.61 -8.28
CA GLU A 36 0.53 0.28 -9.46
C GLU A 36 -0.43 -0.08 -10.61
N ASP A 37 -1.42 -0.96 -10.38
CA ASP A 37 -2.34 -1.44 -11.43
C ASP A 37 -3.51 -0.47 -11.74
N ASN A 38 -3.80 0.50 -10.86
CA ASN A 38 -4.98 1.36 -11.00
C ASN A 38 -4.96 2.21 -12.28
N GLY A 39 -6.15 2.37 -12.89
CA GLY A 39 -6.32 3.07 -14.16
C GLY A 39 -6.21 4.59 -14.04
N ASP A 40 -6.59 5.14 -12.90
CA ASP A 40 -6.51 6.56 -12.56
C ASP A 40 -6.29 6.75 -11.04
N TYR A 41 -6.52 7.95 -10.52
CA TYR A 41 -6.45 8.25 -9.09
C TYR A 41 -7.39 7.36 -8.28
N VAL A 42 -6.82 6.68 -7.29
CA VAL A 42 -7.57 5.94 -6.26
C VAL A 42 -8.22 6.94 -5.30
N TYR A 43 -9.53 6.83 -5.12
CA TYR A 43 -10.30 7.75 -4.28
C TYR A 43 -10.58 7.21 -2.89
N ASP A 44 -10.82 5.90 -2.77
CA ASP A 44 -11.07 5.27 -1.47
C ASP A 44 -10.55 3.83 -1.45
N VAL A 45 -10.11 3.39 -0.27
CA VAL A 45 -9.62 2.03 -0.01
C VAL A 45 -10.16 1.57 1.33
N ARG A 46 -10.73 0.36 1.38
CA ARG A 46 -11.23 -0.21 2.63
C ARG A 46 -10.93 -1.69 2.74
N TRP A 47 -10.37 -2.09 3.87
CA TRP A 47 -10.18 -3.49 4.24
C TRP A 47 -11.50 -4.19 4.54
N SER A 48 -11.56 -5.47 4.21
CA SER A 48 -12.64 -6.34 4.65
C SER A 48 -12.64 -6.42 6.19
N PRO A 49 -13.81 -6.31 6.84
CA PRO A 49 -13.90 -6.42 8.29
C PRO A 49 -13.72 -7.85 8.80
N VAL A 50 -13.79 -8.85 7.91
CA VAL A 50 -13.73 -10.28 8.25
C VAL A 50 -12.47 -10.95 7.73
N HIS A 51 -11.98 -10.58 6.54
CA HIS A 51 -10.85 -11.26 5.89
C HIS A 51 -9.56 -10.40 5.98
N PRO A 52 -8.50 -10.87 6.66
CA PRO A 52 -7.34 -10.04 7.02
C PRO A 52 -6.50 -9.58 5.83
N ALA A 53 -6.44 -10.38 4.75
CA ALA A 53 -5.65 -10.07 3.56
C ALA A 53 -6.46 -9.43 2.42
N LEU A 54 -7.75 -9.13 2.64
CA LEU A 54 -8.66 -8.66 1.60
C LEU A 54 -9.00 -7.18 1.78
N PHE A 55 -8.88 -6.40 0.72
CA PHE A 55 -9.41 -5.03 0.67
C PHE A 55 -10.01 -4.70 -0.69
N ALA A 56 -10.80 -3.64 -0.72
CA ALA A 56 -11.36 -3.05 -1.92
C ALA A 56 -10.77 -1.67 -2.15
N CYS A 57 -10.51 -1.31 -3.40
CA CYS A 57 -10.19 0.06 -3.79
C CYS A 57 -11.04 0.50 -4.99
N VAL A 58 -11.24 1.81 -5.11
CA VAL A 58 -12.01 2.42 -6.19
C VAL A 58 -11.25 3.57 -6.82
N ASP A 59 -11.40 3.74 -8.14
CA ASP A 59 -10.71 4.78 -8.89
C ASP A 59 -11.66 5.70 -9.70
N GLY A 60 -11.09 6.76 -10.27
CA GLY A 60 -11.80 7.73 -11.10
C GLY A 60 -12.30 7.21 -12.45
N THR A 61 -11.93 5.98 -12.85
CA THR A 61 -12.38 5.37 -14.13
C THR A 61 -13.65 4.56 -14.00
N GLY A 62 -14.19 4.46 -12.78
CA GLY A 62 -15.34 3.60 -12.50
C GLY A 62 -14.97 2.17 -12.15
N ARG A 63 -13.69 1.92 -11.81
CA ARG A 63 -13.19 0.60 -11.45
C ARG A 63 -13.30 0.36 -9.95
N LEU A 64 -13.83 -0.81 -9.59
CA LEU A 64 -13.78 -1.41 -8.27
C LEU A 64 -12.86 -2.62 -8.33
N ASP A 65 -11.79 -2.59 -7.55
CA ASP A 65 -10.83 -3.70 -7.46
C ASP A 65 -10.86 -4.34 -6.07
N LEU A 66 -10.89 -5.67 -6.03
CA LEU A 66 -10.70 -6.46 -4.83
C LEU A 66 -9.32 -7.12 -4.86
N TRP A 67 -8.55 -6.91 -3.80
CA TRP A 67 -7.18 -7.38 -3.66
C TRP A 67 -7.07 -8.39 -2.54
N ASN A 68 -6.54 -9.57 -2.83
CA ASN A 68 -6.18 -10.56 -1.82
C ASN A 68 -4.66 -10.78 -1.79
N LEU A 69 -4.02 -10.25 -0.75
CA LEU A 69 -2.56 -10.27 -0.60
C LEU A 69 -1.96 -11.67 -0.41
N ASN A 70 -2.80 -12.65 -0.07
CA ASN A 70 -2.36 -14.04 0.03
C ASN A 70 -2.28 -14.72 -1.34
N ASN A 71 -2.85 -14.13 -2.39
CA ASN A 71 -2.90 -14.72 -3.74
C ASN A 71 -1.90 -14.05 -4.68
N ASP A 72 -2.13 -12.77 -4.98
CA ASP A 72 -1.33 -11.98 -5.92
C ASP A 72 -1.32 -10.53 -5.44
N THR A 73 -0.15 -9.90 -5.44
CA THR A 73 0.03 -8.49 -5.05
C THR A 73 0.25 -7.58 -6.25
N GLU A 74 0.44 -8.11 -7.46
CA GLU A 74 0.65 -7.35 -8.69
C GLU A 74 -0.68 -7.04 -9.39
N LEU A 75 -1.62 -7.99 -9.36
CA LEU A 75 -2.93 -7.86 -10.00
C LEU A 75 -4.09 -8.01 -9.02
N PRO A 76 -5.19 -7.27 -9.21
CA PRO A 76 -6.39 -7.44 -8.40
C PRO A 76 -7.00 -8.83 -8.64
N THR A 77 -7.54 -9.43 -7.59
CA THR A 77 -8.22 -10.73 -7.66
C THR A 77 -9.54 -10.63 -8.41
N VAL A 78 -10.24 -9.50 -8.26
CA VAL A 78 -11.46 -9.19 -9.00
C VAL A 78 -11.38 -7.72 -9.39
N SER A 79 -11.74 -7.39 -10.64
CA SER A 79 -11.81 -6.03 -11.14
C SER A 79 -13.09 -5.86 -11.93
N GLU A 80 -13.95 -4.95 -11.48
CA GLU A 80 -15.24 -4.65 -12.10
C GLU A 80 -15.27 -3.18 -12.50
N VAL A 81 -15.73 -2.89 -13.71
CA VAL A 81 -15.87 -1.51 -14.21
C VAL A 81 -17.35 -1.21 -14.41
N VAL A 82 -17.82 -0.16 -13.75
CA VAL A 82 -19.19 0.31 -13.87
C VAL A 82 -19.46 0.83 -15.28
N ASP A 83 -20.58 0.41 -15.88
CA ASP A 83 -21.00 0.89 -17.20
C ASP A 83 -21.06 2.42 -17.27
N GLY A 84 -20.40 2.99 -18.28
CA GLY A 84 -20.25 4.43 -18.45
C GLY A 84 -19.02 5.04 -17.75
N GLY A 85 -18.29 4.25 -16.97
CA GLY A 85 -17.08 4.67 -16.26
C GLY A 85 -17.26 5.89 -15.35
N PRO A 86 -18.35 6.00 -14.56
CA PRO A 86 -18.51 7.11 -13.62
C PRO A 86 -17.46 7.03 -12.51
N ALA A 87 -17.02 8.18 -12.00
CA ALA A 87 -16.00 8.22 -10.97
C ALA A 87 -16.51 7.67 -9.63
N LEU A 88 -15.86 6.63 -9.09
CA LEU A 88 -16.26 5.99 -7.83
C LEU A 88 -15.54 6.61 -6.64
N ASN A 89 -16.30 7.25 -5.75
CA ASN A 89 -15.75 8.12 -4.71
C ASN A 89 -15.56 7.45 -3.35
N ARG A 90 -16.34 6.39 -3.06
CA ARG A 90 -16.43 5.78 -1.73
C ARG A 90 -16.67 4.30 -1.81
N VAL A 91 -15.98 3.53 -0.98
CA VAL A 91 -16.18 2.08 -0.85
C VAL A 91 -16.48 1.70 0.60
N ILE A 92 -17.53 0.90 0.80
CA ILE A 92 -17.92 0.38 2.11
C ILE A 92 -18.16 -1.13 2.08
N TRP A 93 -17.63 -1.83 3.07
CA TRP A 93 -17.95 -3.24 3.30
C TRP A 93 -19.14 -3.34 4.24
N THR A 94 -20.01 -4.33 4.02
CA THR A 94 -20.96 -4.75 5.05
C THR A 94 -20.20 -5.37 6.23
N PRO A 95 -20.76 -5.33 7.46
CA PRO A 95 -20.11 -5.95 8.62
C PRO A 95 -19.85 -7.44 8.46
N SER A 96 -20.67 -8.11 7.63
CA SER A 96 -20.51 -9.52 7.30
C SER A 96 -19.36 -9.81 6.32
N GLY A 97 -18.88 -8.81 5.58
CA GLY A 97 -17.87 -8.97 4.54
C GLY A 97 -18.36 -9.55 3.21
N HIS A 98 -19.62 -9.97 3.11
CA HIS A 98 -20.17 -10.59 1.90
C HIS A 98 -20.61 -9.61 0.81
N GLN A 99 -20.59 -8.31 1.11
CA GLN A 99 -21.07 -7.29 0.19
C GLN A 99 -20.24 -6.03 0.30
N VAL A 100 -20.05 -5.39 -0.85
CA VAL A 100 -19.41 -4.09 -0.99
C VAL A 100 -20.39 -3.13 -1.64
N ALA A 101 -20.53 -1.94 -1.07
CA ALA A 101 -21.28 -0.86 -1.68
C ALA A 101 -20.34 0.29 -2.08
N VAL A 102 -20.57 0.83 -3.27
CA VAL A 102 -19.77 1.89 -3.87
C VAL A 102 -20.68 3.03 -4.33
N GLY A 103 -20.28 4.27 -4.04
CA GLY A 103 -20.98 5.47 -4.52
C GLY A 103 -20.25 6.11 -5.69
N ASP A 104 -20.97 6.48 -6.74
CA ASP A 104 -20.45 7.24 -7.87
C ASP A 104 -20.62 8.77 -7.73
N ASP A 105 -20.15 9.52 -8.71
CA ASP A 105 -20.25 10.98 -8.80
C ASP A 105 -21.63 11.49 -9.24
N ALA A 106 -22.44 10.61 -9.84
CA ALA A 106 -23.83 10.88 -10.20
C ALA A 106 -24.80 10.68 -9.02
N GLY A 107 -24.32 10.22 -7.86
CA GLY A 107 -25.10 9.96 -6.66
C GLY A 107 -25.82 8.60 -6.65
N LYS A 108 -25.47 7.69 -7.56
CA LYS A 108 -25.95 6.31 -7.56
C LYS A 108 -25.02 5.44 -6.71
N VAL A 109 -25.64 4.42 -6.10
CA VAL A 109 -24.95 3.43 -5.27
C VAL A 109 -25.04 2.07 -5.95
N TRP A 110 -23.89 1.42 -6.06
CA TRP A 110 -23.72 0.09 -6.60
C TRP A 110 -23.45 -0.87 -5.46
N VAL A 111 -24.15 -2.00 -5.42
CA VAL A 111 -23.96 -3.04 -4.40
C VAL A 111 -23.55 -4.32 -5.08
N TYR A 112 -22.41 -4.85 -4.68
CA TYR A 112 -21.81 -6.07 -5.22
C TYR A 112 -21.79 -7.15 -4.15
N ASP A 113 -22.22 -8.36 -4.53
CA ASP A 113 -22.02 -9.56 -3.73
C ASP A 113 -20.59 -10.08 -3.93
N VAL A 114 -19.90 -10.31 -2.81
CA VAL A 114 -18.54 -10.87 -2.79
C VAL A 114 -18.67 -12.37 -2.59
N GLY A 115 -18.12 -13.14 -3.54
CA GLY A 115 -18.18 -14.59 -3.52
C GLY A 115 -17.66 -15.18 -2.20
N GLU A 116 -18.34 -16.22 -1.72
CA GLU A 116 -18.06 -16.84 -0.42
C GLU A 116 -16.59 -17.27 -0.25
N GLN A 117 -15.98 -17.77 -1.33
CA GLN A 117 -14.57 -18.18 -1.35
C GLN A 117 -13.58 -17.04 -1.09
N LEU A 118 -13.98 -15.80 -1.38
CA LEU A 118 -13.17 -14.60 -1.16
C LEU A 118 -13.56 -13.90 0.14
N ALA A 119 -14.85 -13.82 0.44
CA ALA A 119 -15.37 -13.14 1.63
C ALA A 119 -15.06 -13.89 2.94
N VAL A 120 -15.12 -15.23 2.92
CA VAL A 120 -14.96 -16.06 4.13
C VAL A 120 -13.50 -16.51 4.25
N PRO A 121 -12.74 -16.01 5.25
CA PRO A 121 -11.38 -16.46 5.45
C PRO A 121 -11.36 -17.91 5.93
N LYS A 122 -10.43 -18.71 5.37
CA LYS A 122 -10.08 -20.03 5.89
C LYS A 122 -9.30 -19.90 7.21
N GLY A 123 -9.23 -20.99 7.97
CA GLY A 123 -8.62 -20.99 9.30
C GLY A 123 -7.14 -20.58 9.34
N ASP A 124 -6.43 -20.69 8.21
CA ASP A 124 -5.02 -20.37 8.05
C ASP A 124 -4.75 -19.00 7.39
N GLU A 125 -5.79 -18.25 6.97
CA GLU A 125 -5.62 -16.99 6.23
C GLU A 125 -4.82 -15.94 7.00
N CYS A 126 -4.99 -15.86 8.33
CA CYS A 126 -4.20 -14.95 9.18
C CYS A 126 -2.71 -15.30 9.15
N SER A 127 -2.37 -16.58 9.26
CA SER A 127 -0.99 -17.05 9.24
C SER A 127 -0.35 -16.82 7.88
N ARG A 128 -1.10 -17.09 6.80
CA ARG A 128 -0.66 -16.80 5.43
C ARG A 128 -0.42 -15.30 5.23
N PHE A 129 -1.31 -14.45 5.73
CA PHE A 129 -1.16 -13.00 5.62
C PHE A 129 0.09 -12.49 6.33
N VAL A 130 0.38 -13.01 7.53
CA VAL A 130 1.63 -12.66 8.24
C VAL A 130 2.86 -13.08 7.44
N GLN A 131 2.84 -14.24 6.81
CA GLN A 131 3.92 -14.70 5.94
C GLN A 131 4.08 -13.80 4.71
N SER A 132 2.99 -13.50 3.98
CA SER A 132 3.01 -12.60 2.82
C SER A 132 3.54 -11.22 3.20
N LEU A 133 3.15 -10.66 4.35
CA LEU A 133 3.70 -9.39 4.83
C LEU A 133 5.20 -9.46 5.12
N GLN A 134 5.69 -10.59 5.64
CA GLN A 134 7.11 -10.78 5.90
C GLN A 134 7.91 -10.86 4.59
N GLU A 135 7.37 -11.57 3.59
CA GLU A 135 7.96 -11.65 2.25
C GLU A 135 8.03 -10.26 1.59
N LEU A 136 6.95 -9.48 1.62
CA LEU A 136 6.93 -8.12 1.09
C LEU A 136 7.94 -7.19 1.79
N LYS A 137 8.10 -7.32 3.11
CA LYS A 137 9.10 -6.55 3.87
C LYS A 137 10.54 -6.91 3.50
N ASN A 138 10.82 -8.19 3.28
CA ASN A 138 12.14 -8.64 2.87
C ASN A 138 12.47 -8.09 1.47
N ASN A 139 11.52 -8.17 0.54
CA ASN A 139 11.68 -7.64 -0.81
C ASN A 139 11.91 -6.11 -0.82
N GLN A 140 11.26 -5.38 0.08
CA GLN A 140 11.50 -3.93 0.24
C GLN A 140 12.91 -3.64 0.75
N ALA A 141 13.41 -4.42 1.72
CA ALA A 141 14.75 -4.25 2.26
C ALA A 141 15.84 -4.50 1.20
N ASP A 142 15.64 -5.51 0.35
CA ASP A 142 16.57 -5.81 -0.75
C ASP A 142 16.60 -4.65 -1.78
N GLN A 143 15.44 -4.10 -2.15
CA GLN A 143 15.36 -2.94 -3.04
C GLN A 143 16.04 -1.69 -2.45
N ASP A 144 15.90 -1.46 -1.15
CA ASP A 144 16.56 -0.35 -0.47
C ASP A 144 18.09 -0.52 -0.52
N LEU A 145 18.61 -1.74 -0.28
CA LEU A 145 20.04 -2.03 -0.34
C LEU A 145 20.63 -1.83 -1.76
N ASP A 146 19.92 -2.24 -2.80
CA ASP A 146 20.33 -2.02 -4.18
C ASP A 146 20.36 -0.52 -4.53
N ASN A 147 19.37 0.24 -4.06
CA ASN A 147 19.34 1.69 -4.25
C ASN A 147 20.51 2.39 -3.54
N PHE A 148 20.94 1.91 -2.37
CA PHE A 148 22.13 2.44 -1.68
C PHE A 148 23.45 2.10 -2.40
N ASN A 149 23.54 0.97 -3.10
CA ASN A 149 24.73 0.59 -3.86
C ASN A 149 24.87 1.33 -5.21
N LEU A 150 23.80 1.96 -5.71
CA LEU A 150 23.79 2.72 -6.96
C LEU A 150 23.99 4.24 -6.80
N ALA A 151 24.03 4.76 -5.56
CA ALA A 151 24.40 6.16 -5.33
C ALA A 151 25.89 6.37 -5.66
N PRO A 152 26.26 7.25 -6.62
CA PRO A 152 27.67 7.49 -6.92
C PRO A 152 28.35 8.08 -5.68
N THR A 153 29.33 7.36 -5.15
CA THR A 153 30.24 7.84 -4.11
C THR A 153 30.97 9.06 -4.65
N THR A 154 30.42 10.25 -4.37
CA THR A 154 31.13 11.51 -4.67
C THR A 154 32.14 11.69 -3.54
N VAL A 155 33.30 11.05 -3.69
CA VAL A 155 34.44 11.29 -2.81
C VAL A 155 34.98 12.67 -3.16
N THR A 156 34.59 13.70 -2.39
CA THR A 156 35.21 15.03 -2.49
C THR A 156 36.64 14.96 -1.96
N LEU A 157 37.60 14.75 -2.86
CA LEU A 157 39.01 15.01 -2.58
C LEU A 157 39.23 16.52 -2.54
N SER A 158 39.36 17.10 -1.35
CA SER A 158 39.84 18.47 -1.18
C SER A 158 41.32 18.54 -1.53
N SER A 159 41.67 18.92 -2.76
CA SER A 159 43.04 19.22 -3.14
C SER A 159 43.38 20.65 -2.69
N SER A 160 44.24 20.77 -1.68
CA SER A 160 44.87 22.04 -1.29
C SER A 160 45.86 22.49 -2.36
N SER A 161 45.66 23.68 -2.95
CA SER A 161 46.59 24.30 -3.88
C SER A 161 47.78 24.93 -3.15
N PRO A 162 49.04 24.71 -3.57
CA PRO A 162 50.18 25.47 -3.08
C PRO A 162 50.35 26.80 -3.84
N LEU A 163 50.77 27.83 -3.10
CA LEU A 163 51.12 29.17 -3.60
C LEU A 163 52.39 29.12 -4.46
N SER A 164 52.33 29.71 -5.66
CA SER A 164 53.50 30.00 -6.49
C SER A 164 53.62 31.50 -6.73
N SER A 165 54.73 32.04 -6.26
CA SER A 165 55.20 33.43 -6.34
C SER A 165 55.48 33.89 -7.78
N TYR A 166 55.15 35.15 -8.08
CA TYR A 166 55.75 35.92 -9.17
C TYR A 166 56.52 37.10 -8.58
N ALA A 167 57.83 37.12 -8.83
CA ALA A 167 58.69 38.30 -8.92
C ALA A 167 59.78 37.99 -9.96
#